data_AF-A0A952TEN0-F1
#
_entry.id   AF-A0A952TEN0-F1
#
_cell.length_a   1.000
_cell.length_b   1.000
_cell.length_c   1.000
_cell.angle_alpha   90.00
_cell.angle_beta   90.00
_cell.angle_gamma   90.00
#
_symmetry.space_group_name_H-M   'P 1'
#
loop_
_entity.id
_entity.type
_entity.pdbx_description
1 polymer ?
#
loop_
_entity_poly.entity_id
_entity_poly.type
_entity_poly.pdbx_seq_one_letter_code
_entity_poly.pdbx_strand_id
1 'polypeptide(L)'
;MRRRQQRRLMLFLSAILIAATGAFLSETSEARPRKSTSSSWKKSRSVAGKKTAARKKRAKKRSDGFLCSDRSIATTSVYYTPAQSEYCPKGDLCPEFKRIVSAPGYGTGSGRLNNGQIYRYTGRTERPPKNCETTTGAGGPCLIPYVSVAADMRYYRTGDIIDMPSLRGKKITLPNGKSFEHPGYFVVADVGSAIRGVNRFDTYSGLVGPKNPQNPFGHSGPEDMRMVDKSDCDSHKKFSVIRRGSDRWEQAKADIGEAMNGTSSQVNLAKNRDDDQTANGSGGVQ
;
A
#
# COMPACT_ATOMS: atom_id res chain seq x y z
N MET A 1 -30.98 -33.60 28.65
CA MET A 1 -31.41 -32.81 27.48
C MET A 1 -30.59 -31.51 27.45
N ARG A 2 -29.48 -31.38 26.74
CA ARG A 2 -29.41 -30.95 25.33
C ARG A 2 -28.01 -31.30 24.81
N ARG A 3 -27.84 -32.53 24.30
CA ARG A 3 -26.76 -32.93 23.38
C ARG A 3 -27.43 -33.12 22.03
N ARG A 4 -27.53 -32.08 21.20
CA ARG A 4 -28.03 -32.12 19.81
C ARG A 4 -27.91 -30.72 19.19
N GLN A 5 -26.68 -30.31 18.85
CA GLN A 5 -26.45 -29.24 17.86
C GLN A 5 -24.99 -29.24 17.36
N GLN A 6 -24.45 -30.44 17.13
CA GLN A 6 -23.31 -30.64 16.24
C GLN A 6 -23.83 -31.43 15.03
N ARG A 7 -23.31 -31.11 13.85
CA ARG A 7 -23.68 -31.60 12.49
C ARG A 7 -24.67 -30.71 11.75
N ARG A 8 -24.13 -29.67 11.10
CA ARG A 8 -24.58 -29.13 9.80
C ARG A 8 -23.71 -27.94 9.41
N LEU A 9 -22.50 -28.20 8.91
CA LEU A 9 -21.82 -27.35 7.93
C LEU A 9 -20.56 -28.06 7.37
N MET A 10 -20.79 -29.21 6.73
CA MET A 10 -19.84 -29.85 5.83
C MET A 10 -20.68 -30.24 4.62
N LEU A 11 -20.60 -29.45 3.54
CA LEU A 11 -21.05 -29.75 2.17
C LEU A 11 -21.07 -28.45 1.36
N PHE A 12 -19.92 -28.03 0.82
CA PHE A 12 -19.85 -27.21 -0.41
C PHE A 12 -18.46 -27.41 -1.04
N LEU A 13 -18.22 -28.64 -1.47
CA LEU A 13 -17.18 -29.03 -2.41
C LEU A 13 -17.86 -29.92 -3.44
N SER A 14 -18.19 -29.36 -4.62
CA SER A 14 -18.30 -30.08 -5.90
C SER A 14 -18.80 -29.16 -7.00
N ALA A 15 -18.22 -29.36 -8.19
CA ALA A 15 -18.72 -29.01 -9.51
C ALA A 15 -18.56 -27.56 -9.98
N ILE A 16 -17.41 -27.27 -10.62
CA ILE A 16 -17.42 -26.69 -11.97
C ILE A 16 -16.33 -27.40 -12.80
N LEU A 17 -16.74 -28.46 -13.49
CA LEU A 17 -16.04 -29.03 -14.63
C LEU A 17 -16.84 -28.60 -15.86
N ILE A 18 -16.39 -27.56 -16.58
CA ILE A 18 -16.93 -27.23 -17.90
C ILE A 18 -15.75 -27.25 -18.88
N ALA A 19 -15.84 -28.22 -19.77
CA ALA A 19 -15.03 -28.38 -20.95
C ALA A 19 -15.16 -27.17 -21.87
N ALA A 20 -14.04 -26.69 -22.39
CA ALA A 20 -14.00 -25.82 -23.56
C ALA A 20 -12.93 -26.36 -24.53
N THR A 21 -13.35 -27.31 -25.35
CA THR A 21 -12.75 -27.60 -26.65
C THR A 21 -13.08 -26.45 -27.60
N GLY A 22 -12.07 -25.83 -28.20
CA GLY A 22 -12.29 -24.67 -29.07
C GLY A 22 -11.11 -24.34 -29.97
N ALA A 23 -11.12 -24.98 -31.14
CA ALA A 23 -10.61 -24.53 -32.44
C ALA A 23 -9.27 -23.76 -32.49
N PHE A 24 -8.23 -24.49 -32.89
CA PHE A 24 -7.06 -23.99 -33.60
C PHE A 24 -7.52 -23.39 -34.95
N LEU A 25 -7.41 -22.07 -35.11
CA LEU A 25 -7.46 -21.40 -36.41
C LEU A 25 -6.06 -20.91 -36.75
N SER A 26 -5.47 -21.54 -37.77
CA SER A 26 -4.21 -21.13 -38.38
C SER A 26 -4.42 -19.86 -39.19
N GLU A 27 -3.84 -18.76 -38.74
CA GLU A 27 -3.82 -17.50 -39.47
C GLU A 27 -2.56 -17.46 -40.36
N THR A 28 -2.79 -17.54 -41.67
CA THR A 28 -1.79 -17.40 -42.72
C THR A 28 -1.28 -15.95 -42.75
N SER A 29 0.02 -15.76 -42.50
CA SER A 29 0.66 -14.45 -42.65
C SER A 29 1.07 -14.22 -44.10
N GLU A 30 0.33 -13.36 -44.80
CA GLU A 30 0.76 -12.80 -46.08
C GLU A 30 1.93 -11.83 -45.88
N ALA A 31 3.09 -12.23 -46.40
CA ALA A 31 4.28 -11.42 -46.45
C ALA A 31 4.09 -10.23 -47.42
N ARG A 32 3.94 -9.01 -46.88
CA ARG A 32 4.01 -7.78 -47.69
C ARG A 32 5.47 -7.45 -48.06
N PRO A 33 5.76 -7.10 -49.32
CA PRO A 33 7.09 -6.71 -49.76
C PRO A 33 7.50 -5.37 -49.15
N ARG A 34 8.60 -5.37 -48.38
CA ARG A 34 9.27 -4.15 -47.90
C ARG A 34 9.99 -3.46 -49.07
N LYS A 35 9.49 -2.30 -49.47
CA LYS A 35 10.20 -1.37 -50.36
C LYS A 35 11.45 -0.85 -49.65
N SER A 36 12.62 -1.19 -50.19
CA SER A 36 13.91 -0.67 -49.75
C SER A 36 14.09 0.76 -50.25
N THR A 37 13.90 1.75 -49.38
CA THR A 37 14.34 3.11 -49.65
C THR A 37 15.76 3.28 -49.13
N SER A 38 16.72 3.24 -50.06
CA SER A 38 18.12 3.57 -49.87
C SER A 38 18.28 5.08 -49.64
N SER A 39 18.23 5.53 -48.39
CA SER A 39 18.56 6.91 -48.04
C SER A 39 19.96 7.00 -47.44
N SER A 40 20.93 7.36 -48.29
CA SER A 40 22.05 8.27 -48.02
C SER A 40 22.56 8.31 -46.56
N TRP A 41 23.44 7.36 -46.22
CA TRP A 41 24.31 7.45 -45.05
C TRP A 41 25.39 8.53 -45.26
N LYS A 42 25.12 9.76 -44.83
CA LYS A 42 26.16 10.77 -44.65
C LYS A 42 26.97 10.41 -43.40
N LYS A 43 28.27 10.17 -43.60
CA LYS A 43 29.31 10.00 -42.57
C LYS A 43 29.31 11.18 -41.58
N SER A 44 28.68 11.01 -40.41
CA SER A 44 28.93 11.84 -39.23
C SER A 44 29.99 11.14 -38.35
N ARG A 45 31.26 11.40 -38.67
CA ARG A 45 32.40 11.02 -37.84
C ARG A 45 32.42 11.86 -36.55
N SER A 46 32.69 11.15 -35.44
CA SER A 46 33.40 11.61 -34.23
C SER A 46 32.79 12.69 -33.31
N VAL A 47 31.74 12.34 -32.54
CA VAL A 47 31.51 12.89 -31.16
C VAL A 47 31.04 11.80 -30.18
N ALA A 48 31.33 10.52 -30.44
CA ALA A 48 30.85 9.39 -29.64
C ALA A 48 31.76 9.01 -28.44
N GLY A 49 32.95 9.61 -28.31
CA GLY A 49 33.98 9.14 -27.36
C GLY A 49 33.94 9.70 -25.93
N LYS A 50 33.27 10.83 -25.66
CA LYS A 50 33.36 11.52 -24.35
C LYS A 50 32.16 11.36 -23.42
N LYS A 51 31.00 10.88 -23.89
CA LYS A 51 29.79 10.73 -23.05
C LYS A 51 29.72 9.41 -22.25
N THR A 52 30.53 8.41 -22.59
CA THR A 52 30.52 7.09 -21.94
C THR A 52 31.28 7.07 -20.61
N ALA A 53 32.33 7.87 -20.45
CA ALA A 53 33.11 7.95 -19.20
C ALA A 53 32.37 8.71 -18.07
N ALA A 54 31.66 9.80 -18.39
CA ALA A 54 30.88 10.56 -17.42
C ALA A 54 29.65 9.77 -16.90
N ARG A 55 29.03 8.95 -17.77
CA ARG A 55 27.91 8.09 -17.39
C ARG A 55 28.37 6.91 -16.51
N LYS A 56 29.57 6.34 -16.75
CA LYS A 56 30.17 5.33 -15.86
C LYS A 56 30.57 5.91 -14.49
N LYS A 57 31.04 7.17 -14.40
CA LYS A 57 31.36 7.82 -13.11
C LYS A 57 30.12 8.15 -12.27
N ARG A 58 28.97 8.52 -12.88
CA ARG A 58 27.71 8.72 -12.14
C ARG A 58 27.04 7.42 -11.65
N ALA A 59 27.23 6.31 -12.36
CA ALA A 59 26.72 5.01 -11.93
C ALA A 59 27.48 4.46 -10.69
N LYS A 60 28.75 4.82 -10.51
CA LYS A 60 29.61 4.31 -9.42
C LYS A 60 29.43 5.02 -8.08
N LYS A 61 28.66 6.12 -8.01
CA LYS A 61 28.39 6.89 -6.77
C LYS A 61 26.92 6.82 -6.32
N ARG A 62 26.17 5.82 -6.77
CA ARG A 62 25.05 5.29 -6.00
C ARG A 62 25.58 4.10 -5.23
N SER A 63 26.52 4.35 -4.32
CA SER A 63 26.78 3.35 -3.28
C SER A 63 25.44 3.06 -2.66
N ASP A 64 25.09 1.77 -2.57
CA ASP A 64 23.99 1.23 -1.78
C ASP A 64 24.23 1.52 -0.29
N GLY A 65 24.52 2.78 0.05
CA GLY A 65 24.77 3.26 1.38
C GLY A 65 23.47 3.18 2.12
N PHE A 66 23.30 2.06 2.82
CA PHE A 66 22.31 1.93 3.87
C PHE A 66 22.42 3.18 4.75
N LEU A 67 21.31 3.89 4.95
CA LEU A 67 21.33 5.11 5.76
C LEU A 67 21.59 4.76 7.23
N CYS A 68 21.13 3.58 7.67
CA CYS A 68 21.49 2.96 8.94
C CYS A 68 22.56 1.89 8.74
N SER A 69 23.55 1.85 9.63
CA SER A 69 24.59 0.82 9.64
C SER A 69 24.01 -0.57 9.95
N ASP A 70 23.04 -0.64 10.88
CA ASP A 70 22.27 -1.84 11.16
C ASP A 70 21.20 -2.06 10.08
N ARG A 71 21.33 -3.17 9.35
CA ARG A 71 20.41 -3.57 8.28
C ARG A 71 19.07 -4.10 8.82
N SER A 72 18.97 -4.41 10.11
CA SER A 72 17.73 -4.81 10.77
C SER A 72 16.88 -3.63 11.19
N ILE A 73 17.37 -2.40 11.07
CA ILE A 73 16.62 -1.17 11.36
C ILE A 73 16.12 -0.57 10.05
N ALA A 74 14.81 -0.37 9.97
CA ALA A 74 14.16 0.21 8.80
C ALA A 74 14.40 1.72 8.72
N THR A 75 14.76 2.17 7.53
CA THR A 75 14.73 3.57 7.11
C THR A 75 13.39 3.82 6.44
N THR A 76 12.61 4.73 7.01
CA THR A 76 11.22 4.90 6.64
C THR A 76 10.92 6.27 6.04
N SER A 77 9.89 6.31 5.22
CA SER A 77 9.17 7.53 4.84
C SER A 77 7.69 7.21 4.84
N VAL A 78 6.85 8.24 4.70
CA VAL A 78 5.40 8.09 4.56
C VAL A 78 4.96 8.67 3.23
N TYR A 79 4.12 7.93 2.52
CA TYR A 79 3.41 8.40 1.34
C TYR A 79 1.90 8.19 1.49
N TYR A 80 1.13 8.94 0.71
CA TYR A 80 -0.33 9.00 0.82
C TYR A 80 -0.95 9.34 -0.53
N THR A 81 -2.27 9.22 -0.61
CA THR A 81 -3.09 9.58 -1.76
C THR A 81 -3.82 10.89 -1.46
N PRO A 82 -3.33 12.05 -1.92
CA PRO A 82 -3.97 13.34 -1.67
C PRO A 82 -5.41 13.35 -2.22
N ALA A 83 -6.30 14.01 -1.50
CA ALA A 83 -7.66 14.22 -1.96
C ALA A 83 -7.75 15.53 -2.76
N GLN A 84 -8.48 15.51 -3.89
CA GLN A 84 -8.64 16.68 -4.75
C GLN A 84 -9.21 17.89 -3.99
N SER A 85 -10.15 17.64 -3.07
CA SER A 85 -10.77 18.66 -2.22
C SER A 85 -9.78 19.44 -1.35
N GLU A 86 -8.60 18.88 -1.05
CA GLU A 86 -7.56 19.55 -0.25
C GLU A 86 -6.82 20.63 -1.06
N TYR A 87 -6.84 20.55 -2.39
CA TYR A 87 -6.05 21.41 -3.28
C TYR A 87 -6.90 22.21 -4.26
N CYS A 88 -8.12 21.76 -4.56
CA CYS A 88 -8.98 22.37 -5.57
C CYS A 88 -10.31 22.83 -4.94
N PRO A 89 -10.39 24.07 -4.42
CA PRO A 89 -11.57 24.57 -3.70
C PRO A 89 -12.84 24.64 -4.56
N LYS A 90 -12.70 24.78 -5.88
CA LYS A 90 -13.82 24.83 -6.83
C LYS A 90 -14.36 23.44 -7.21
N GLY A 91 -13.75 22.37 -6.71
CA GLY A 91 -14.18 21.00 -7.00
C GLY A 91 -13.74 20.45 -8.37
N ASP A 92 -13.29 21.29 -9.30
CA ASP A 92 -12.70 20.89 -10.58
C ASP A 92 -11.23 20.49 -10.46
N LEU A 93 -10.74 19.68 -11.41
CA LEU A 93 -9.37 19.21 -11.41
C LEU A 93 -8.39 20.36 -11.72
N CYS A 94 -7.75 20.89 -10.69
CA CYS A 94 -6.88 22.06 -10.78
C CYS A 94 -5.40 21.71 -11.08
N PRO A 95 -4.61 22.64 -11.67
CA PRO A 95 -3.19 22.43 -11.96
C PRO A 95 -2.34 22.09 -10.73
N GLU A 96 -2.68 22.65 -9.56
CA GLU A 96 -1.96 22.38 -8.32
C GLU A 96 -2.07 20.90 -7.91
N PHE A 97 -3.27 20.33 -7.91
CA PHE A 97 -3.45 18.91 -7.62
C PHE A 97 -2.71 18.02 -8.62
N LYS A 98 -2.77 18.35 -9.93
CA LYS A 98 -1.98 17.63 -10.95
C LYS A 98 -0.48 17.67 -10.65
N ARG A 99 0.03 18.83 -10.21
CA ARG A 99 1.42 18.99 -9.79
C ARG A 99 1.74 18.12 -8.58
N ILE A 100 0.92 18.12 -7.54
CA ILE A 100 1.15 17.30 -6.33
C ILE A 100 1.15 15.80 -6.66
N VAL A 101 0.25 15.34 -7.54
CA VAL A 101 0.20 13.93 -7.97
C VAL A 101 1.38 13.54 -8.85
N SER A 102 1.87 14.45 -9.69
CA SER A 102 2.90 14.15 -10.70
C SER A 102 4.32 14.52 -10.27
N ALA A 103 4.48 15.32 -9.21
CA ALA A 103 5.77 15.85 -8.81
C ALA A 103 6.65 14.78 -8.16
N PRO A 104 7.87 14.55 -8.69
CA PRO A 104 8.86 13.71 -8.05
C PRO A 104 9.15 14.23 -6.64
N GLY A 105 9.06 13.36 -5.63
CA GLY A 105 9.39 13.70 -4.23
C GLY A 105 8.19 13.96 -3.32
N TYR A 106 6.98 14.15 -3.86
CA TYR A 106 5.75 14.10 -3.03
C TYR A 106 5.30 12.66 -2.77
N GLY A 107 5.82 11.69 -3.54
CA GLY A 107 5.65 10.25 -3.29
C GLY A 107 4.23 9.73 -3.54
N THR A 108 3.32 10.55 -4.06
CA THR A 108 1.89 10.20 -4.12
C THR A 108 1.59 9.29 -5.31
N GLY A 109 2.10 9.63 -6.51
CA GLY A 109 1.91 8.88 -7.77
C GLY A 109 0.46 8.73 -8.24
N SER A 110 -0.48 9.03 -7.36
CA SER A 110 -1.92 8.91 -7.49
C SER A 110 -2.58 9.91 -6.54
N GLY A 111 -3.75 10.42 -6.91
CA GLY A 111 -4.60 11.23 -6.06
C GLY A 111 -6.06 10.82 -6.23
N ARG A 112 -6.88 11.07 -5.21
CA ARG A 112 -8.31 10.75 -5.22
C ARG A 112 -9.12 11.96 -5.67
N LEU A 113 -9.92 11.78 -6.71
CA LEU A 113 -10.85 12.78 -7.22
C LEU A 113 -12.13 12.81 -6.36
N ASN A 114 -12.86 13.92 -6.41
CA ASN A 114 -14.11 14.11 -5.65
C ASN A 114 -15.20 13.09 -6.03
N ASN A 115 -15.18 12.59 -7.26
CA ASN A 115 -16.08 11.55 -7.75
C ASN A 115 -15.64 10.11 -7.38
N GLY A 116 -14.62 9.97 -6.52
CA GLY A 116 -14.07 8.69 -6.06
C GLY A 116 -13.11 7.99 -7.03
N GLN A 117 -12.86 8.55 -8.22
CA GLN A 117 -11.86 8.01 -9.15
C GLN A 117 -10.42 8.34 -8.70
N ILE A 118 -9.46 7.57 -9.21
CA ILE A 118 -8.04 7.78 -8.98
C ILE A 118 -7.43 8.46 -10.20
N TYR A 119 -6.82 9.62 -9.97
CA TYR A 119 -6.01 10.33 -10.96
C TYR A 119 -4.55 9.90 -10.78
N ARG A 120 -3.95 9.31 -11.82
CA ARG A 120 -2.57 8.82 -11.82
C ARG A 120 -1.62 9.91 -12.31
N TYR A 121 -0.34 9.82 -11.92
CA TYR A 121 0.72 10.70 -12.40
C TYR A 121 0.87 10.71 -13.94
N THR A 122 0.36 9.68 -14.62
CA THR A 122 0.33 9.57 -16.09
C THR A 122 -0.76 10.43 -16.73
N GLY A 123 -1.60 11.10 -15.94
CA GLY A 123 -2.77 11.85 -16.40
C GLY A 123 -4.01 10.99 -16.64
N ARG A 124 -3.91 9.67 -16.45
CA ARG A 124 -5.06 8.76 -16.56
C ARG A 124 -5.94 8.81 -15.32
N THR A 125 -7.24 8.68 -15.53
CA THR A 125 -8.24 8.53 -14.47
C THR A 125 -8.86 7.16 -14.55
N GLU A 126 -8.98 6.48 -13.41
CA GLU A 126 -9.58 5.14 -13.34
C GLU A 126 -10.43 4.99 -12.09
N ARG A 127 -11.39 4.06 -12.12
CA ARG A 127 -12.13 3.69 -10.92
C ARG A 127 -11.29 2.68 -10.13
N PRO A 128 -11.11 2.85 -8.82
CA PRO A 128 -10.49 1.82 -8.01
C PRO A 128 -11.38 0.56 -8.04
N PRO A 129 -10.80 -0.65 -7.89
CA PRO A 129 -11.58 -1.86 -7.67
C PRO A 129 -12.58 -1.68 -6.52
N LYS A 130 -13.75 -2.34 -6.60
CA LYS A 130 -14.85 -2.16 -5.63
C LYS A 130 -14.45 -2.37 -4.17
N ASN A 131 -13.42 -3.17 -3.92
CA ASN A 131 -12.89 -3.49 -2.59
C ASN A 131 -11.70 -2.63 -2.16
N CYS A 132 -11.27 -1.65 -2.96
CA CYS A 132 -10.19 -0.73 -2.60
C CYS A 132 -10.77 0.58 -2.07
N GLU A 133 -10.57 0.84 -0.77
CA GLU A 133 -11.06 2.06 -0.14
C GLU A 133 -10.33 3.31 -0.64
N THR A 134 -9.02 3.22 -0.92
CA THR A 134 -8.20 4.39 -1.28
C THR A 134 -7.60 4.31 -2.68
N THR A 135 -6.63 3.43 -2.93
CA THR A 135 -5.92 3.31 -4.22
C THR A 135 -5.36 1.90 -4.39
N THR A 136 -4.74 1.63 -5.53
CA THR A 136 -3.97 0.40 -5.76
C THR A 136 -2.48 0.71 -5.91
N GLY A 137 -1.65 -0.22 -5.44
CA GLY A 137 -0.21 -0.22 -5.67
C GLY A 137 0.13 -0.62 -7.11
N ALA A 138 1.41 -0.53 -7.47
CA ALA A 138 1.91 -0.81 -8.81
C ALA A 138 1.56 -2.21 -9.35
N GLY A 139 1.39 -3.19 -8.47
CA GLY A 139 1.04 -4.57 -8.85
C GLY A 139 -0.46 -4.84 -8.98
N GLY A 140 -1.33 -3.87 -8.65
CA GLY A 140 -2.79 -4.05 -8.65
C GLY A 140 -3.50 -4.29 -7.31
N PRO A 141 -2.85 -4.79 -6.21
CA PRO A 141 -3.52 -4.87 -4.91
C PRO A 141 -3.96 -3.52 -4.37
N CYS A 142 -5.05 -3.52 -3.59
CA CYS A 142 -5.45 -2.35 -2.80
C CYS A 142 -4.36 -2.01 -1.78
N LEU A 143 -4.05 -0.73 -1.63
CA LEU A 143 -3.22 -0.27 -0.54
C LEU A 143 -4.08 -0.06 0.71
N ILE A 144 -3.65 -0.67 1.80
CA ILE A 144 -4.31 -0.60 3.11
C ILE A 144 -3.60 0.47 3.93
N PRO A 145 -4.28 1.55 4.36
CA PRO A 145 -3.69 2.58 5.20
C PRO A 145 -3.03 1.98 6.45
N TYR A 146 -1.82 2.44 6.75
CA TYR A 146 -0.98 2.04 7.87
C TYR A 146 -0.53 0.57 7.88
N VAL A 147 -0.91 -0.24 6.90
CA VAL A 147 -0.52 -1.66 6.81
C VAL A 147 0.25 -1.94 5.52
N SER A 148 0.07 -1.16 4.46
CA SER A 148 0.79 -1.34 3.20
C SER A 148 2.10 -0.56 3.16
N VAL A 149 3.11 -1.16 2.52
CA VAL A 149 4.43 -0.56 2.35
C VAL A 149 4.93 -0.70 0.91
N ALA A 150 5.66 0.30 0.42
CA ALA A 150 6.45 0.20 -0.79
C ALA A 150 7.87 -0.25 -0.44
N ALA A 151 8.42 -1.20 -1.20
CA ALA A 151 9.76 -1.76 -0.95
C ALA A 151 10.57 -1.93 -2.25
N ASP A 152 11.86 -2.21 -2.11
CA ASP A 152 12.73 -2.51 -3.25
C ASP A 152 12.56 -3.96 -3.73
N MET A 153 11.97 -4.14 -4.91
CA MET A 153 11.68 -5.46 -5.48
C MET A 153 12.91 -6.33 -5.79
N ARG A 154 14.13 -5.77 -5.69
CA ARG A 154 15.37 -6.56 -5.75
C ARG A 154 15.55 -7.47 -4.54
N TYR A 155 14.95 -7.12 -3.39
CA TYR A 155 15.07 -7.83 -2.12
C TYR A 155 13.74 -8.43 -1.64
N TYR A 156 12.62 -7.86 -2.10
CA TYR A 156 11.27 -8.18 -1.66
C TYR A 156 10.39 -8.61 -2.82
N ARG A 157 9.36 -9.41 -2.51
CA ARG A 157 8.29 -9.74 -3.45
C ARG A 157 6.99 -9.11 -2.94
N THR A 158 6.11 -8.71 -3.86
CA THR A 158 4.76 -8.28 -3.49
C THR A 158 4.07 -9.36 -2.66
N GLY A 159 3.57 -8.97 -1.49
CA GLY A 159 2.91 -9.77 -0.47
C GLY A 159 3.83 -10.50 0.50
N ASP A 160 5.15 -10.24 0.47
CA ASP A 160 5.98 -10.47 1.66
C ASP A 160 5.44 -9.62 2.82
N ILE A 161 5.61 -10.11 4.05
CA ILE A 161 5.19 -9.41 5.27
C ILE A 161 6.46 -8.92 6.00
N ILE A 162 6.42 -7.67 6.45
CA ILE A 162 7.44 -7.06 7.30
C ILE A 162 6.90 -7.05 8.72
N ASP A 163 7.56 -7.74 9.64
CA ASP A 163 7.24 -7.71 11.07
C ASP A 163 8.05 -6.62 11.77
N MET A 164 7.34 -5.67 12.38
CA MET A 164 7.87 -4.56 13.15
C MET A 164 7.17 -4.56 14.52
N PRO A 165 7.71 -5.33 15.49
CA PRO A 165 6.99 -5.64 16.73
C PRO A 165 6.61 -4.43 17.59
N SER A 166 7.36 -3.34 17.52
CA SER A 166 7.11 -2.08 18.25
C SER A 166 5.74 -1.46 17.96
N LEU A 167 5.16 -1.76 16.79
CA LEU A 167 3.85 -1.25 16.39
C LEU A 167 2.70 -2.12 16.89
N ARG A 168 2.96 -3.31 17.47
CA ARG A 168 1.90 -4.20 17.92
C ARG A 168 1.10 -3.56 19.05
N GLY A 169 -0.24 -3.56 18.92
CA GLY A 169 -1.15 -2.98 19.91
C GLY A 169 -1.25 -1.45 19.88
N LYS A 170 -0.50 -0.77 18.99
CA LYS A 170 -0.61 0.69 18.86
C LYS A 170 -1.94 1.06 18.22
N LYS A 171 -2.70 1.92 18.87
CA LYS A 171 -4.01 2.36 18.37
C LYS A 171 -3.84 3.34 17.21
N ILE A 172 -4.44 3.02 16.07
CA ILE A 172 -4.51 3.85 14.87
C ILE A 172 -5.95 4.30 14.69
N THR A 173 -6.16 5.60 14.47
CA THR A 173 -7.47 6.16 14.11
C THR A 173 -7.45 6.60 12.65
N LEU A 174 -8.36 6.04 11.86
CA LEU A 174 -8.56 6.39 10.46
C LEU A 174 -9.39 7.69 10.34
N PRO A 175 -9.32 8.40 9.20
CA PRO A 175 -10.08 9.65 9.00
C PRO A 175 -11.59 9.53 9.15
N ASN A 176 -12.15 8.34 8.92
CA ASN A 176 -13.57 8.04 9.11
C ASN A 176 -13.93 7.78 10.59
N GLY A 177 -13.02 8.02 11.54
CA GLY A 177 -13.19 7.82 12.98
C GLY A 177 -13.03 6.37 13.45
N LYS A 178 -12.92 5.43 12.51
CA LYS A 178 -12.69 4.01 12.77
C LYS A 178 -11.29 3.83 13.37
N SER A 179 -11.16 3.12 14.50
CA SER A 179 -9.85 2.85 15.11
C SER A 179 -9.56 1.37 15.20
N PHE A 180 -8.31 0.96 14.92
CA PHE A 180 -7.85 -0.42 15.09
C PHE A 180 -6.51 -0.46 15.84
N GLU A 181 -6.20 -1.61 16.43
CA GLU A 181 -4.87 -1.87 16.99
C GLU A 181 -3.97 -2.41 15.88
N HIS A 182 -2.82 -1.77 15.68
CA HIS A 182 -1.89 -2.17 14.65
C HIS A 182 -1.29 -3.55 14.99
N PRO A 183 -1.28 -4.51 14.06
CA PRO A 183 -0.89 -5.90 14.37
C PRO A 183 0.63 -6.11 14.50
N GLY A 184 1.41 -5.06 14.22
CA GLY A 184 2.87 -5.12 14.15
C GLY A 184 3.39 -5.58 12.78
N TYR A 185 2.55 -5.63 11.75
CA TYR A 185 2.92 -6.12 10.42
C TYR A 185 2.63 -5.09 9.33
N PHE A 186 3.50 -5.07 8.32
CA PHE A 186 3.25 -4.43 7.04
C PHE A 186 3.22 -5.46 5.91
N VAL A 187 2.43 -5.20 4.87
CA VAL A 187 2.40 -5.96 3.63
C VAL A 187 3.10 -5.19 2.53
N VAL A 188 4.06 -5.83 1.87
CA VAL A 188 4.71 -5.27 0.68
C VAL A 188 3.71 -5.25 -0.46
N ALA A 189 3.08 -4.11 -0.72
CA ALA A 189 1.99 -3.99 -1.70
C ALA A 189 2.31 -3.03 -2.85
N ASP A 190 3.42 -2.29 -2.75
CA ASP A 190 3.81 -1.29 -3.74
C ASP A 190 5.32 -1.28 -4.04
N VAL A 191 5.70 -0.56 -5.10
CA VAL A 191 7.10 -0.29 -5.45
C VAL A 191 7.29 1.18 -5.79
N GLY A 192 8.35 1.79 -5.24
CA GLY A 192 8.74 3.15 -5.56
C GLY A 192 10.11 3.19 -6.22
N SER A 193 10.26 4.02 -7.26
CA SER A 193 11.54 4.16 -7.97
C SER A 193 12.67 4.70 -7.09
N ALA A 194 12.31 5.47 -6.05
CA ALA A 194 13.19 6.04 -5.04
C ALA A 194 13.42 5.12 -3.82
N ILE A 195 12.68 4.02 -3.71
CA ILE A 195 12.76 3.08 -2.58
C ILE A 195 13.79 2.02 -2.94
N ARG A 196 15.00 2.18 -2.38
CA ARG A 196 16.18 1.38 -2.72
C ARG A 196 16.89 0.89 -1.46
N GLY A 197 17.24 -0.38 -1.45
CA GLY A 197 17.97 -1.02 -0.35
C GLY A 197 17.10 -2.01 0.44
N VAL A 198 17.76 -2.89 1.18
CA VAL A 198 17.10 -3.96 1.95
C VAL A 198 16.30 -3.42 3.13
N ASN A 199 16.68 -2.30 3.73
CA ASN A 199 16.00 -1.73 4.89
C ASN A 199 15.28 -0.42 4.58
N ARG A 200 14.86 -0.20 3.33
CA ARG A 200 14.19 1.05 2.92
C ARG A 200 12.74 0.79 2.57
N PHE A 201 11.84 1.47 3.28
CA PHE A 201 10.41 1.24 3.21
C PHE A 201 9.63 2.57 3.17
N ASP A 202 8.67 2.70 2.27
CA ASP A 202 7.71 3.83 2.28
C ASP A 202 6.38 3.32 2.82
N THR A 203 5.90 3.82 3.96
CA THR A 203 4.65 3.37 4.57
C THR A 203 3.48 4.17 4.01
N TYR A 204 2.40 3.47 3.66
CA TYR A 204 1.22 4.10 3.10
C TYR A 204 0.28 4.58 4.20
N SER A 205 -0.04 5.86 4.29
CA SER A 205 -0.96 6.42 5.32
C SER A 205 -2.38 6.71 4.82
N GLY A 206 -2.76 6.19 3.65
CA GLY A 206 -4.11 6.40 3.12
C GLY A 206 -4.29 7.79 2.52
N LEU A 207 -5.32 8.52 2.97
CA LEU A 207 -5.63 9.89 2.50
C LEU A 207 -4.97 10.98 3.34
N VAL A 208 -4.27 10.62 4.43
CA VAL A 208 -3.71 11.58 5.38
C VAL A 208 -2.24 11.81 5.10
N GLY A 209 -1.86 13.05 4.76
CA GLY A 209 -0.47 13.41 4.50
C GLY A 209 0.45 13.36 5.73
N PRO A 210 1.77 13.34 5.54
CA PRO A 210 2.74 13.21 6.65
C PRO A 210 2.85 14.46 7.54
N LYS A 211 2.31 15.61 7.12
CA LYS A 211 2.28 16.84 7.93
C LYS A 211 0.96 17.05 8.66
N ASN A 212 -0.05 16.21 8.38
CA ASN A 212 -1.33 16.30 9.07
C ASN A 212 -1.17 15.72 10.49
N PRO A 213 -1.60 16.44 11.54
CA PRO A 213 -1.44 16.00 12.93
C PRO A 213 -2.18 14.71 13.29
N GLN A 214 -3.19 14.32 12.51
CA GLN A 214 -3.91 13.06 12.69
C GLN A 214 -3.14 11.85 12.13
N ASN A 215 -2.02 12.06 11.43
CA ASN A 215 -1.21 10.97 10.90
C ASN A 215 -0.28 10.41 12.00
N PRO A 216 -0.53 9.21 12.55
CA PRO A 216 0.31 8.64 13.60
C PRO A 216 1.73 8.30 13.12
N PHE A 217 1.91 8.11 11.81
CA PHE A 217 3.23 7.88 11.21
C PHE A 217 3.89 9.18 10.72
N GLY A 218 3.17 10.30 10.74
CA GLY A 218 3.60 11.62 10.27
C GLY A 218 4.55 12.34 11.23
N HIS A 219 4.94 13.57 10.87
CA HIS A 219 5.89 14.40 11.64
C HIS A 219 5.39 14.75 13.05
N SER A 220 4.07 14.81 13.24
CA SER A 220 3.42 15.12 14.51
C SER A 220 2.91 13.87 15.23
N GLY A 221 3.18 12.68 14.69
CA GLY A 221 2.81 11.42 15.32
C GLY A 221 3.65 11.12 16.57
N PRO A 222 3.21 10.16 17.41
CA PRO A 222 4.00 9.66 18.53
C PRO A 222 5.40 9.23 18.08
N GLU A 223 6.41 9.49 18.91
CA GLU A 223 7.81 9.22 18.57
C GLU A 223 8.07 7.76 18.21
N ASP A 224 7.46 6.83 18.95
CA ASP A 224 7.55 5.39 18.77
C ASP A 224 6.74 4.84 17.57
N MET A 225 5.98 5.69 16.88
CA MET A 225 5.22 5.36 15.68
C MET A 225 5.67 6.11 14.44
N ARG A 226 6.62 7.06 14.58
CA ARG A 226 6.99 7.99 13.52
C ARG A 226 7.73 7.29 12.39
N MET A 227 7.30 7.50 11.15
CA MET A 227 7.88 6.83 9.97
C MET A 227 8.36 7.80 8.87
N VAL A 228 8.52 9.10 9.16
CA VAL A 228 8.84 10.12 8.15
C VAL A 228 10.33 10.38 7.92
N ASP A 229 11.19 9.96 8.85
CA ASP A 229 12.63 10.23 8.78
C ASP A 229 13.43 8.99 8.36
N LYS A 230 14.11 9.13 7.21
CA LYS A 230 14.97 8.10 6.62
C LYS A 230 16.34 7.98 7.29
N SER A 231 16.76 9.01 8.03
CA SER A 231 18.00 9.04 8.82
C SER A 231 17.78 8.57 10.25
N ASP A 232 16.54 8.45 10.68
CA ASP A 232 16.20 7.92 11.99
C ASP A 232 16.39 6.41 12.00
N CYS A 233 17.44 6.00 12.72
CA CYS A 233 17.89 4.63 12.90
C CYS A 233 17.55 4.09 14.30
N ASP A 234 16.43 4.51 14.86
CA ASP A 234 15.99 4.03 16.17
C ASP A 234 15.56 2.55 16.17
N SER A 235 15.80 1.89 17.30
CA SER A 235 15.47 0.50 17.56
C SER A 235 13.97 0.15 17.42
N HIS A 236 13.06 1.10 17.60
CA HIS A 236 11.63 0.86 17.38
C HIS A 236 11.31 0.55 15.90
N LYS A 237 12.21 0.84 14.96
CA LYS A 237 12.07 0.46 13.55
C LYS A 237 12.74 -0.87 13.21
N LYS A 238 13.14 -1.64 14.23
CA LYS A 238 13.69 -2.98 14.01
C LYS A 238 12.64 -3.85 13.34
N PHE A 239 13.05 -4.53 12.27
CA PHE A 239 12.14 -5.34 11.47
C PHE A 239 12.74 -6.71 11.14
N SER A 240 11.85 -7.62 10.79
CA SER A 240 12.18 -8.89 10.14
C SER A 240 11.25 -9.16 8.98
N VAL A 241 11.64 -10.08 8.09
CA VAL A 241 10.87 -10.40 6.89
C VAL A 241 10.26 -11.78 7.05
N ILE A 242 8.94 -11.86 6.92
CA ILE A 242 8.17 -13.09 6.87
C ILE A 242 7.84 -13.37 5.40
N ARG A 243 8.52 -14.37 4.84
CA ARG A 243 8.37 -14.75 3.43
C ARG A 243 7.10 -15.57 3.22
N ARG A 244 6.47 -15.37 2.07
CA ARG A 244 5.29 -16.15 1.65
C ARG A 244 5.56 -17.66 1.71
N GLY A 245 4.54 -18.42 2.11
CA GLY A 245 4.57 -19.89 2.15
C GLY A 245 5.14 -20.48 3.44
N SER A 246 5.51 -19.64 4.41
CA SER A 246 5.82 -20.08 5.77
C SER A 246 4.57 -20.08 6.65
N ASP A 247 4.52 -20.93 7.68
CA ASP A 247 3.41 -20.95 8.64
C ASP A 247 3.22 -19.59 9.31
N ARG A 248 4.34 -18.93 9.64
CA ARG A 248 4.33 -17.57 10.21
C ARG A 248 3.71 -16.54 9.25
N TRP A 249 3.78 -16.76 7.94
CA TRP A 249 3.14 -15.88 6.96
C TRP A 249 1.62 -16.01 6.98
N GLU A 250 1.09 -17.25 7.05
CA GLU A 250 -0.37 -17.45 7.14
C GLU A 250 -0.92 -16.88 8.46
N GLN A 251 -0.20 -17.06 9.57
CA GLN A 251 -0.57 -16.44 10.85
C GLN A 251 -0.56 -14.90 10.75
N ALA A 252 0.53 -14.30 10.27
CA ALA A 252 0.62 -12.85 10.17
C ALA A 252 -0.46 -12.26 9.23
N LYS A 253 -0.80 -12.98 8.15
CA LYS A 253 -1.90 -12.60 7.26
C LYS A 253 -3.27 -12.69 7.96
N ALA A 254 -3.50 -13.71 8.78
CA ALA A 254 -4.71 -13.81 9.59
C ALA A 254 -4.81 -12.67 10.60
N ASP A 255 -3.74 -12.37 11.32
CA ASP A 255 -3.66 -11.27 12.30
C ASP A 255 -3.97 -9.91 11.65
N ILE A 256 -3.42 -9.66 10.45
CA ILE A 256 -3.73 -8.46 9.66
C ILE A 256 -5.22 -8.43 9.30
N GLY A 257 -5.77 -9.54 8.82
CA GLY A 257 -7.19 -9.65 8.47
C GLY A 257 -8.10 -9.37 9.66
N GLU A 258 -7.76 -9.91 10.84
CA GLU A 258 -8.50 -9.68 12.08
C GLU A 258 -8.44 -8.22 12.51
N ALA A 259 -7.26 -7.59 12.52
CA ALA A 259 -7.12 -6.18 12.89
C ALA A 259 -7.96 -5.25 12.00
N MET A 260 -8.04 -5.55 10.70
CA MET A 260 -8.81 -4.75 9.73
C MET A 260 -10.32 -5.01 9.77
N ASN A 261 -10.74 -6.19 10.22
CA ASN A 261 -12.16 -6.60 10.31
C ASN A 261 -12.78 -6.32 11.69
N GLY A 262 -12.03 -6.54 12.77
CA GLY A 262 -12.48 -6.36 14.17
C GLY A 262 -12.89 -4.93 14.49
N THR A 263 -12.46 -4.01 13.65
CA THR A 263 -12.87 -2.63 13.64
C THR A 263 -14.37 -2.39 13.33
N SER A 264 -15.07 -3.38 12.76
CA SER A 264 -16.52 -3.32 12.53
C SER A 264 -17.34 -3.78 13.75
N SER A 265 -16.74 -4.57 14.65
CA SER A 265 -17.45 -5.20 15.77
C SER A 265 -17.60 -4.30 17.00
N GLN A 266 -16.68 -3.36 17.22
CA GLN A 266 -16.75 -2.48 18.40
C GLN A 266 -17.82 -1.38 18.30
N VAL A 267 -18.29 -1.03 17.10
CA VAL A 267 -19.40 -0.08 16.91
C VAL A 267 -20.74 -0.66 17.38
N ASN A 268 -20.89 -1.99 17.38
CA ASN A 268 -22.12 -2.66 17.82
C ASN A 268 -22.14 -2.98 19.33
N LEU A 269 -21.00 -3.05 20.00
CA LEU A 269 -20.99 -3.24 21.47
C LEU A 269 -21.28 -1.94 22.24
N ALA A 270 -20.96 -0.78 21.67
CA ALA A 270 -21.27 0.51 22.31
C ALA A 270 -22.75 0.88 22.25
N LYS A 271 -23.52 0.35 21.29
CA LYS A 271 -24.97 0.61 21.17
C LYS A 271 -25.85 -0.26 22.06
N ASN A 272 -25.33 -1.35 22.62
CA ASN A 272 -26.11 -2.29 23.44
C ASN A 272 -25.94 -2.08 24.95
N ARG A 273 -25.26 -1.01 25.39
CA ARG A 273 -25.08 -0.71 26.83
C ARG A 273 -25.96 0.40 27.38
N ASP A 274 -26.67 1.13 26.51
CA ASP A 274 -27.55 2.23 26.95
C ASP A 274 -29.00 1.79 27.22
N ASP A 275 -29.37 0.54 26.89
CA ASP A 275 -30.74 0.03 27.08
C ASP A 275 -30.95 -0.80 28.38
N ASP A 276 -29.91 -0.96 29.23
CA ASP A 276 -29.97 -1.83 30.43
C ASP A 276 -29.76 -1.08 31.76
N GLN A 277 -30.28 0.16 31.87
CA GLN A 277 -30.25 0.93 33.13
C GLN A 277 -31.59 1.55 33.56
N THR A 278 -32.73 1.11 33.01
CA THR A 278 -34.08 1.56 33.45
C THR A 278 -34.96 0.43 33.96
N ALA A 279 -34.52 -0.28 35.01
CA ALA A 279 -35.43 -1.11 35.80
C ALA A 279 -34.86 -1.39 37.20
N ASN A 280 -34.95 -0.42 38.12
CA ASN A 280 -35.13 -0.70 39.56
C ASN A 280 -35.46 0.60 40.30
N GLY A 281 -36.76 0.86 40.46
CA GLY A 281 -37.27 1.97 41.25
C GLY A 281 -38.75 1.79 41.54
N SER A 282 -39.05 1.29 42.74
CA SER A 282 -40.33 1.27 43.50
C SER A 282 -40.47 -0.10 44.16
N GLY A 283 -40.81 -0.28 45.43
CA GLY A 283 -41.26 0.61 46.50
C GLY A 283 -41.81 -0.32 47.59
N GLY A 284 -41.68 0.04 48.86
CA GLY A 284 -42.20 -0.80 49.93
C GLY A 284 -41.81 -0.32 51.32
N VAL A 285 -42.41 0.80 51.73
CA VAL A 285 -42.53 1.20 53.14
C VAL A 285 -43.65 0.36 53.74
N GLN A 286 -43.37 -0.34 54.83
CA GLN A 286 -44.30 -0.66 55.92
C GLN A 286 -43.54 -0.64 57.24
#